data_AF-A0A8T5PKL2-F1
#
_entry.id   AF-A0A8T5PKL2-F1
#
_cell.length_a   1.000
_cell.length_b   1.000
_cell.length_c   1.000
_cell.angle_alpha   90.00
_cell.angle_beta   90.00
_cell.angle_gamma   90.00
#
_symmetry.space_group_name_H-M   'P 1'
#
loop_
_entity.id
_entity.type
_entity.pdbx_description
1 polymer ?
#
loop_
_entity_poly.entity_id
_entity_poly.type
_entity_poly.pdbx_seq_one_letter_code
_entity_poly.pdbx_strand_id
1 'polypeptide(L)' 'MLKSLLGIGDLEITDKEIMARFKHAYDHNLDAVEFLMADGSKVVVRMPHLDHSKYFDPWD' A
#
# COMPACT_ATOMS: atom_id res chain seq x y z
N MET A 1 9.19 9.69 -3.76
CA MET A 1 8.32 9.83 -4.95
C MET A 1 6.98 9.15 -4.73
N LEU A 2 6.94 8.00 -4.04
CA LEU A 2 5.72 7.29 -3.67
C LEU A 2 4.79 8.06 -2.73
N LYS A 3 5.36 8.81 -1.77
CA LYS A 3 4.55 9.60 -0.82
C LYS A 3 3.58 10.57 -1.51
N SER A 4 4.07 11.28 -2.52
CA SER A 4 3.26 12.26 -3.27
C SER A 4 2.17 11.58 -4.09
N LEU A 5 2.46 10.41 -4.68
CA LEU A 5 1.50 9.64 -5.45
C LEU A 5 0.33 9.14 -4.59
N LEU A 6 0.62 8.77 -3.35
CA LEU A 6 -0.35 8.21 -2.39
C LEU A 6 -1.03 9.29 -1.55
N GLY A 7 -0.70 10.57 -1.73
CA GLY A 7 -1.25 11.66 -0.91
C GLY A 7 -0.76 11.66 0.54
N ILE A 8 0.36 10.98 0.82
CA ILE A 8 0.97 10.86 2.17
C ILE A 8 2.27 11.66 2.29
N GLY A 9 2.36 12.79 1.59
CA GLY A 9 3.57 13.63 1.52
C GLY A 9 4.10 14.06 2.88
N ASP A 10 3.20 14.37 3.81
CA ASP A 10 3.51 14.90 5.14
C ASP A 10 3.89 13.80 6.15
N LEU A 11 3.89 12.53 5.76
CA LEU A 11 4.33 11.45 6.64
C LEU A 11 5.85 11.32 6.66
N GLU A 12 6.43 11.23 7.86
CA GLU A 12 7.82 10.84 8.12
C GLU A 12 8.06 9.34 7.86
N ILE A 13 7.50 8.79 6.79
CA ILE A 13 7.67 7.39 6.37
C ILE A 13 8.50 7.33 5.09
N THR A 14 9.52 6.48 5.02
CA THR A 14 10.34 6.34 3.80
C THR A 14 9.60 5.56 2.70
N ASP A 15 10.01 5.75 1.44
CA ASP A 15 9.48 4.95 0.31
C ASP A 15 9.70 3.44 0.54
N LYS A 16 10.78 3.04 1.25
CA LYS A 16 11.05 1.65 1.62
C LYS A 16 10.04 1.09 2.61
N GLU A 17 9.63 1.87 3.61
CA GLU A 17 8.62 1.47 4.59
C GLU A 17 7.22 1.39 3.97
N ILE A 18 6.90 2.30 3.06
CA ILE A 18 5.68 2.22 2.25
C ILE A 18 5.63 0.89 1.50
N MET A 19 6.71 0.55 0.78
CA MET A 19 6.82 -0.73 0.07
C MET A 19 6.75 -1.94 1.01
N ALA A 20 7.33 -1.86 2.21
CA ALA A 20 7.25 -2.93 3.19
C ALA A 20 5.80 -3.18 3.68
N ARG A 21 5.01 -2.11 3.89
CA ARG A 21 3.59 -2.24 4.25
C ARG A 21 2.77 -2.85 3.11
N PHE A 22 3.07 -2.47 1.87
CA PHE A 22 2.44 -3.09 0.70
C PHE A 22 2.80 -4.56 0.54
N LYS A 23 4.08 -4.92 0.71
CA LYS A 23 4.51 -6.32 0.68
C LYS A 23 3.83 -7.12 1.80
N HIS A 24 3.75 -6.57 3.01
CA HIS A 24 3.06 -7.21 4.11
C HIS A 24 1.58 -7.43 3.82
N ALA A 25 0.89 -6.42 3.27
CA ALA A 25 -0.51 -6.55 2.88
C ALA A 25 -0.72 -7.60 1.79
N TYR A 26 0.18 -7.65 0.80
CA TYR A 26 0.19 -8.69 -0.22
C TYR A 26 0.39 -10.09 0.38
N ASP A 27 1.44 -10.29 1.19
CA ASP A 27 1.76 -11.58 1.82
C ASP A 27 0.62 -12.09 2.73
N HIS A 28 -0.20 -11.19 3.29
CA HIS A 28 -1.30 -11.52 4.20
C HIS A 28 -2.70 -11.43 3.56
N ASN A 29 -2.79 -11.25 2.24
CA ASN A 29 -4.07 -11.06 1.54
C ASN A 29 -4.96 -9.98 2.18
N LEU A 30 -4.38 -8.82 2.52
CA LEU A 30 -5.14 -7.66 2.99
C LEU A 30 -5.67 -6.84 1.81
N ASP A 31 -6.95 -6.45 1.86
CA ASP A 31 -7.60 -5.64 0.83
C ASP A 31 -7.18 -4.16 0.82
N ALA A 32 -6.46 -3.71 1.86
CA ALA A 32 -6.08 -2.32 1.99
C ALA A 32 -4.85 -2.12 2.89
N VAL A 33 -4.12 -1.04 2.59
CA VAL A 33 -3.09 -0.47 3.46
C VAL A 33 -3.57 0.88 3.98
N GLU A 34 -3.50 1.06 5.30
CA GLU A 34 -3.92 2.29 5.95
C GLU A 34 -2.70 3.10 6.41
N PHE A 35 -2.74 4.40 6.12
CA PHE A 35 -1.75 5.38 6.56
C PHE A 35 -2.47 6.45 7.38
N LEU A 36 -2.08 6.58 8.65
CA LEU A 36 -2.57 7.64 9.52
C LEU A 36 -1.67 8.85 9.35
N MET A 37 -2.25 9.98 8.95
CA MET A 37 -1.59 11.26 8.75
C MET A 37 -1.38 11.99 10.10
N ALA A 38 -0.47 12.97 10.12
CA ALA A 38 -0.18 13.76 11.32
C ALA A 38 -1.37 14.62 11.79
N ASP A 39 -2.27 15.00 10.89
CA ASP A 39 -3.51 15.73 11.17
C ASP A 39 -4.65 14.81 11.69
N GLY A 40 -4.37 13.52 11.86
CA GLY A 40 -5.35 12.51 12.29
C GLY A 40 -6.23 11.98 11.16
N SER A 41 -6.07 12.46 9.92
CA SER A 41 -6.76 11.92 8.76
C SER A 41 -6.17 10.55 8.38
N LYS A 42 -6.98 9.71 7.70
CA LYS A 42 -6.57 8.37 7.27
C LYS A 42 -6.62 8.26 5.77
N VAL A 43 -5.49 7.91 5.17
CA VAL A 43 -5.41 7.53 3.76
C VAL A 43 -5.51 6.01 3.67
N VAL A 44 -6.47 5.52 2.89
CA VAL A 44 -6.68 4.08 2.67
C VAL A 44 -6.37 3.77 1.22
N VAL A 45 -5.30 3.01 1.01
CA VAL A 45 -4.95 2.49 -0.31
C VAL A 45 -5.59 1.12 -0.44
N ARG A 46 -6.70 1.05 -1.17
CA ARG A 46 -7.36 -0.23 -1.48
C ARG A 46 -6.55 -0.97 -2.53
N MET A 47 -6.20 -2.19 -2.20
CA MET A 47 -5.58 -3.15 -3.10
C MET A 47 -6.63 -4.23 -3.32
N PRO A 48 -7.58 -4.03 -4.26
CA PRO A 48 -8.51 -5.09 -4.59
C PRO A 48 -7.68 -6.30 -4.98
N HIS A 49 -7.80 -7.39 -4.23
CA HIS A 49 -7.18 -8.66 -4.60
C HIS A 49 -7.58 -8.92 -6.04
N LEU A 50 -6.60 -8.81 -6.95
CA LEU A 50 -6.76 -9.34 -8.28
C LEU A 50 -7.04 -10.81 -8.03
N ASP A 51 -8.24 -11.26 -8.34
CA ASP A 51 -8.60 -12.67 -8.27
C ASP A 51 -7.54 -13.46 -9.04
N HIS A 52 -6.59 -14.05 -8.29
CA HIS A 52 -5.41 -14.71 -8.83
C HIS A 52 -5.79 -16.01 -9.57
N SER A 53 -7.07 -16.38 -9.62
CA SER A 53 -7.56 -17.39 -10.55
C SER A 53 -7.49 -16.96 -12.02
N LYS A 54 -7.25 -15.67 -12.33
CA LYS A 54 -7.32 -15.15 -13.71
C LYS A 54 -6.11 -14.39 -14.23
N TYR A 55 -5.15 -14.00 -13.40
CA TYR A 55 -4.00 -13.21 -13.84
C TYR A 55 -2.68 -13.95 -13.62
N PHE A 56 -1.99 -14.15 -14.74
CA PHE A 56 -0.62 -14.65 -14.87
C PHE A 56 0.31 -13.93 -13.90
N ASP A 57 1.10 -14.70 -13.15
CA ASP A 57 2.13 -14.20 -12.24
C ASP A 57 3.27 -13.58 -13.07
N PRO A 58 3.50 -12.26 -13.02
CA PRO A 58 4.61 -11.63 -13.74
C PRO A 58 5.95 -11.75 -12.99
N TRP A 59 5.99 -12.47 -11.86
CA TRP A 59 7.16 -12.67 -11.01
C TRP A 59 7.70 -14.10 -11.02
N ASP A 60 7.11 -15.00 -11.81
CA ASP A 60 7.61 -16.35 -12.13
C ASP A 60 8.39 -16.35 -13.46
#